data_AF-A0A329ULY8-F1
#
_entry.id   AF-A0A329ULY8-F1
#
_cell.length_a   1.000
_cell.length_b   1.000
_cell.length_c   1.000
_cell.angle_alpha   90.00
_cell.angle_beta   90.00
_cell.angle_gamma   90.00
#
_symmetry.space_group_name_H-M   'P 1'
#
loop_
_entity.id
_entity.type
_entity.pdbx_description
1 polymer ?
#
loop_
_entity_poly.entity_id
_entity_poly.type
_entity_poly.pdbx_seq_one_letter_code
_entity_poly.pdbx_strand_id
1 'polypeptide(L)' 'MTLNEIRKLRGMTLSEFSRQSGLSPHTARNLMGYRELYGNPRLDTMVDAARALNAVVTISPKGVTIRARKESS' A
#
# COMPACT_ATOMS: atom_id res chain seq x y z
N MET A 1 -8.26 -6.76 -0.58
CA MET A 1 -8.26 -5.39 -1.11
C MET A 1 -6.84 -5.00 -1.50
N THR A 2 -6.69 -4.14 -2.50
CA THR A 2 -5.41 -3.59 -2.95
C THR A 2 -5.03 -2.35 -2.14
N LEU A 3 -3.76 -1.95 -2.17
CA LEU A 3 -3.32 -0.67 -1.58
C LEU A 3 -4.09 0.52 -2.16
N ASN A 4 -4.45 0.47 -3.44
CA ASN A 4 -5.20 1.53 -4.11
C ASN A 4 -6.64 1.62 -3.65
N GLU A 5 -7.29 0.48 -3.42
CA GLU A 5 -8.63 0.44 -2.82
C GLU A 5 -8.61 1.05 -1.42
N ILE A 6 -7.62 0.70 -0.59
CA ILE A 6 -7.49 1.27 0.76
C ILE A 6 -7.22 2.77 0.70
N ARG A 7 -6.30 3.22 -0.16
CA ARG A 7 -5.99 4.64 -0.34
C ARG A 7 -7.25 5.44 -0.69
N LYS A 8 -8.06 4.93 -1.64
CA LYS A 8 -9.32 5.57 -2.05
C LYS A 8 -10.34 5.59 -0.89
N LEU A 9 -10.48 4.48 -0.15
CA LEU A 9 -11.36 4.42 1.03
C LEU A 9 -10.96 5.43 2.12
N ARG A 10 -9.67 5.76 2.23
CA ARG A 10 -9.14 6.77 3.16
C ARG A 10 -9.25 8.21 2.62
N GLY A 11 -9.82 8.44 1.45
CA GLY A 11 -9.90 9.76 0.83
C GLY A 11 -8.53 10.36 0.46
N MET A 12 -7.49 9.53 0.40
CA MET A 12 -6.10 9.99 0.26
C MET A 12 -5.73 10.11 -1.22
N THR A 13 -5.10 11.21 -1.62
CA THR A 13 -4.53 11.39 -2.97
C THR A 13 -3.24 10.57 -3.14
N LEU A 14 -2.77 10.40 -4.39
CA LEU A 14 -1.49 9.72 -4.65
C LEU A 14 -0.30 10.49 -4.07
N SER A 15 -0.35 11.83 -4.12
CA SER A 15 0.70 12.71 -3.59
C SER A 15 0.78 12.65 -2.06
N GLU A 16 -0.36 12.63 -1.37
CA GLU A 16 -0.41 12.46 0.08
C GLU A 16 0.13 11.10 0.51
N PHE A 17 -0.25 10.05 -0.20
CA PHE A 17 0.29 8.71 0.03
C PHE A 17 1.81 8.66 -0.17
N SER A 18 2.32 9.21 -1.27
CA SER A 18 3.76 9.29 -1.56
C SER A 18 4.51 10.01 -0.45
N ARG A 19 3.99 11.16 0.00
CA ARG A 19 4.57 11.93 1.10
C ARG A 19 4.57 11.15 2.42
N GLN A 20 3.47 10.49 2.77
CA GLN A 20 3.35 9.75 4.04
C GLN A 20 4.14 8.45 4.08
N SER A 21 4.32 7.79 2.93
CA SER A 21 5.10 6.55 2.82
C SER A 21 6.59 6.79 2.60
N GLY A 22 7.02 8.03 2.35
CA GLY A 22 8.41 8.35 1.96
C GLY A 22 8.80 7.82 0.58
N LEU A 23 7.84 7.30 -0.19
CA LEU A 23 8.08 6.73 -1.51
C LEU A 23 8.07 7.83 -2.57
N SER A 24 8.92 7.68 -3.59
CA SER A 24 8.86 8.55 -4.77
C SER A 24 7.47 8.47 -5.43
N PRO A 25 6.99 9.53 -6.10
CA PRO A 25 5.72 9.50 -6.82
C PRO A 25 5.63 8.36 -7.84
N HIS A 26 6.77 7.98 -8.44
CA HIS A 26 6.85 6.84 -9.35
C HIS A 26 6.63 5.52 -8.62
N THR A 27 7.33 5.28 -7.50
CA THR A 27 7.17 4.06 -6.70
C THR A 27 5.74 3.95 -6.15
N ALA A 28 5.19 5.07 -5.67
CA ALA A 28 3.83 5.15 -5.20
C ALA A 28 2.81 4.80 -6.30
N ARG A 29 3.00 5.32 -7.52
CA ARG A 29 2.14 4.99 -8.67
C ARG A 29 2.22 3.50 -9.03
N ASN A 30 3.42 2.92 -9.00
CA ASN A 30 3.61 1.49 -9.30
C ASN A 30 2.83 0.60 -8.34
N LEU A 31 2.89 0.89 -7.03
CA LEU A 31 2.13 0.16 -6.00
C LEU A 31 0.61 0.27 -6.16
N MET A 32 0.12 1.32 -6.84
CA MET A 32 -1.30 1.66 -6.90
C MET A 32 -2.00 1.25 -8.19
N GLY A 33 -1.28 1.02 -9.28
CA GLY A 33 -1.96 0.84 -10.58
C GLY A 33 -1.19 0.09 -11.65
N TYR A 34 0.10 -0.19 -11.49
CA TYR A 34 0.83 -0.91 -12.53
C TYR A 34 1.01 -2.36 -12.11
N ARG A 35 0.08 -3.20 -12.58
CA ARG A 35 0.24 -4.65 -12.77
C ARG A 35 1.72 -4.99 -12.95
N GLU A 36 2.29 -5.75 -12.01
CA GLU A 36 3.20 -6.88 -12.25
C GLU A 36 4.45 -6.66 -13.14
N LEU A 37 4.74 -5.45 -13.62
CA LEU A 37 5.73 -5.21 -14.68
C LEU A 37 7.17 -5.11 -14.14
N TYR A 38 7.36 -4.99 -12.82
CA TYR A 38 8.69 -4.80 -12.22
C TYR A 38 8.96 -5.68 -11.00
N GLY A 39 8.25 -6.81 -10.87
CA GLY A 39 8.45 -7.77 -9.79
C GLY A 39 7.78 -7.38 -8.47
N ASN A 40 7.80 -8.32 -7.51
CA ASN A 40 7.23 -8.08 -6.19
C ASN A 40 7.95 -6.88 -5.54
N PRO A 41 7.22 -5.84 -5.08
CA PRO A 41 7.83 -4.78 -4.30
C PRO A 41 8.56 -5.39 -3.11
N ARG A 42 9.73 -4.83 -2.75
CA ARG A 42 10.48 -5.27 -1.57
C ARG A 42 9.57 -5.21 -0.35
N LEU A 43 9.76 -6.15 0.58
CA LEU A 43 8.95 -6.25 1.78
C LEU A 43 8.89 -4.92 2.54
N ASP A 44 10.03 -4.24 2.68
CA ASP A 44 10.12 -2.94 3.36
C ASP A 44 9.21 -1.89 2.69
N THR A 45 9.20 -1.83 1.36
CA THR A 45 8.31 -0.94 0.59
C THR A 45 6.84 -1.25 0.83
N MET A 46 6.47 -2.53 0.96
CA MET A 46 5.10 -2.93 1.27
C MET A 46 4.71 -2.53 2.70
N VAL A 47 5.63 -2.66 3.65
CA VAL A 47 5.43 -2.28 5.05
C VAL A 47 5.24 -0.76 5.17
N ASP A 48 6.07 0.04 4.51
CA ASP A 48 5.96 1.50 4.52
C ASP A 48 4.66 1.98 3.88
N ALA A 49 4.28 1.37 2.74
CA ALA A 49 3.01 1.64 2.09
C ALA A 49 1.81 1.28 2.99
N ALA A 50 1.85 0.13 3.66
CA ALA A 50 0.77 -0.28 4.54
C ALA A 50 0.69 0.59 5.79
N ARG A 51 1.84 0.99 6.36
CA ARG A 51 1.89 1.92 7.49
C ARG A 51 1.24 3.26 7.14
N ALA A 52 1.58 3.84 5.98
CA ALA A 52 0.99 5.09 5.51
C ALA A 52 -0.53 5.01 5.36
N LEU A 53 -1.06 3.84 4.97
CA LEU A 53 -2.49 3.63 4.78
C LEU A 53 -3.23 3.18 6.04
N ASN A 54 -2.53 3.05 7.18
CA ASN A 54 -3.05 2.40 8.38
C ASN A 54 -3.68 1.02 8.03
N ALA A 55 -2.91 0.21 7.31
CA ALA A 55 -3.27 -1.12 6.84
C ALA A 55 -2.42 -2.19 7.54
N VAL A 56 -2.94 -3.42 7.55
CA VAL A 56 -2.25 -4.62 8.00
C VAL A 56 -1.89 -5.45 6.77
N VAL A 57 -0.61 -5.83 6.68
CA VAL A 57 -0.11 -6.80 5.70
C VAL A 57 0.06 -8.14 6.40
N THR A 58 -0.51 -9.19 5.83
CA THR A 58 -0.32 -10.57 6.26
C THR A 58 0.46 -11.29 5.18
N ILE A 59 1.61 -11.85 5.55
CA ILE A 59 2.43 -12.69 4.67
C ILE A 59 2.21 -14.14 5.08
N SER A 60 1.90 -14.98 4.11
CA SER A 60 1.69 -16.41 4.31
C SER A 60 2.31 -17.20 3.16
N PRO A 61 2.50 -18.52 3.30
CA PRO A 61 2.88 -19.38 2.17
C PRO A 61 1.89 -19.32 0.99
N LYS A 62 0.63 -18.95 1.24
CA LYS A 62 -0.41 -18.77 0.21
C LYS A 62 -0.32 -17.42 -0.50
N GLY A 63 0.60 -16.54 -0.08
CA GLY A 63 0.79 -15.20 -0.64
C GLY A 63 0.58 -14.09 0.38
N VAL A 64 0.50 -12.86 -0.13
CA VAL A 64 0.37 -11.63 0.65
C VAL A 64 -1.08 -11.13 0.61
N THR A 65 -1.63 -10.80 1.78
CA THR A 65 -2.95 -10.17 1.90
C THR A 65 -2.82 -8.82 2.58
N ILE A 66 -3.59 -7.83 2.11
CA ILE A 66 -3.63 -6.48 2.67
C ILE A 66 -5.06 -6.14 3.08
N ARG A 67 -5.21 -5.60 4.29
CA ARG A 67 -6.50 -5.17 4.87
C ARG A 67 -6.37 -3.82 5.55
N ALA A 68 -7.39 -2.97 5.45
CA ALA A 68 -7.45 -1.76 6.28
C ALA A 68 -7.54 -2.14 7.76
N ARG A 69 -6.86 -1.40 8.63
CA ARG A 69 -7.06 -1.53 10.08
C ARG A 69 -8.48 -1.03 10.41
N LYS A 70 -9.25 -1.82 11.16
CA LYS A 70 -10.50 -1.34 11.78
C LYS A 70 -10.10 -0.19 12.70
N GLU A 71 -10.72 0.98 12.52
CA GLU A 71 -10.62 2.03 13.52
C GLU A 71 -11.33 1.49 14.76
N SER A 72 -10.57 1.32 15.84
CA SER A 72 -11.14 1.01 17.15
C SER A 72 -12.05 2.17 17.50
N SER A 73 -13.36 1.89 17.52
CA SER A 73 -14.41 2.80 17.96
C SER A 73 -14.21 3.23 19.42
#